data_AF-A0A7F8Q951-F1
#
_entry.id   AF-A0A7F8Q951-F1
#
_cell.length_a   1.000
_cell.length_b   1.000
_cell.length_c   1.000
_cell.angle_alpha   90.00
_cell.angle_beta   90.00
_cell.angle_gamma   90.00
#
_symmetry.space_group_name_H-M   'P 1'
#
loop_
_entity.id
_entity.type
_entity.pdbx_description
1 polymer ?
#
loop_
_entity_poly.entity_id
_entity_poly.type
_entity_poly.pdbx_seq_one_letter_code
_entity_poly.pdbx_strand_id
1 'polypeptide(L)'
;MHTRRPYHVEDAEKYCLEDDLVNLEVLDEDTIICQLQKRYVDLLIYTYVGDILLALNPFQNLSIYSPQFSRLYHGVKRASNPPHIFASADAAYQCMVTFSKDQCIVIGGESGSGKTESAHLIVQHLTFLGKANNHTLREKILQVNSLVEAFGNACTAINDNSSRFGKYLEMMFTPTGAVMGARISEYLLEKSRVIKQAVGEKNFHIFYYIYAGLYHQKKLSEFRLPEEKPPRYIADETGRVIHDITSKESYRRQFEAIQHCFKIIGFTDK
;
A
#
# COMPACT_ATOMS: atom_id res chain seq x y z
N MET A 1 43.36 11.54 -37.20
CA MET A 1 43.48 12.11 -35.85
C MET A 1 42.40 13.17 -35.69
N HIS A 2 41.26 12.83 -35.11
CA HIS A 2 40.19 13.77 -34.78
C HIS A 2 40.24 14.03 -33.27
N THR A 3 40.60 15.26 -32.94
CA THR A 3 40.70 15.79 -31.59
C THR A 3 39.33 15.79 -30.93
N ARG A 4 39.22 15.02 -29.84
CA ARG A 4 38.09 15.04 -28.90
C ARG A 4 37.84 16.47 -28.43
N ARG A 5 36.60 16.93 -28.53
CA ARG A 5 36.13 18.12 -27.81
C ARG A 5 36.16 17.80 -26.30
N PRO A 6 36.58 18.73 -25.44
CA PRO A 6 36.54 18.52 -24.01
C PRO A 6 35.07 18.51 -23.56
N TYR A 7 34.70 17.49 -22.78
CA TYR A 7 33.49 17.52 -21.96
C TYR A 7 33.59 18.75 -21.06
N HIS A 8 32.76 19.75 -21.32
CA HIS A 8 32.51 20.84 -20.38
C HIS A 8 31.89 20.20 -19.13
N VAL A 9 32.64 20.18 -18.05
CA VAL A 9 32.09 20.03 -16.70
C VAL A 9 31.52 21.40 -16.38
N GLU A 10 30.28 21.65 -16.80
CA GLU A 10 29.51 22.76 -16.28
C GLU A 10 29.13 22.42 -14.84
N ASP A 11 29.82 23.13 -13.96
CA ASP A 11 29.43 23.50 -12.61
C ASP A 11 28.54 22.50 -11.87
N ALA A 12 29.19 21.74 -11.00
CA ALA A 12 28.57 21.21 -9.79
C ALA A 12 28.15 22.39 -8.90
N GLU A 13 27.19 23.19 -9.36
CA GLU A 13 26.41 24.03 -8.50
C GLU A 13 25.75 23.11 -7.49
N LYS A 14 26.11 23.40 -6.25
CA LYS A 14 25.64 22.81 -5.02
C LYS A 14 24.16 23.14 -4.85
N TYR A 15 23.30 22.66 -5.77
CA TYR A 15 21.87 22.62 -5.56
C TYR A 15 21.64 21.70 -4.37
N CYS A 16 21.46 22.33 -3.21
CA CYS A 16 21.01 21.65 -2.01
C CYS A 16 19.72 20.91 -2.40
N LEU A 17 19.65 19.61 -2.11
CA LEU A 17 18.42 18.86 -2.35
C LEU A 17 17.34 19.45 -1.45
N GLU A 18 16.40 20.17 -2.03
CA GLU A 18 15.31 20.76 -1.28
C GLU A 18 14.34 19.67 -0.83
N ASP A 19 13.94 19.75 0.43
CA ASP A 19 12.93 18.86 1.00
C ASP A 19 11.51 19.33 0.66
N ASP A 20 11.34 20.60 0.30
CA ASP A 20 10.07 21.20 -0.12
C ASP A 20 10.26 21.98 -1.42
N LEU A 21 9.61 21.53 -2.49
CA LEU A 21 9.78 22.10 -3.83
C LEU A 21 9.24 23.54 -3.93
N VAL A 22 8.41 24.00 -2.99
CA VAL A 22 7.94 25.39 -2.96
C VAL A 22 9.04 26.40 -2.63
N ASN A 23 10.18 25.93 -2.11
CA ASN A 23 11.34 26.78 -1.80
C ASN A 23 12.27 26.98 -3.00
N LEU A 24 12.01 26.32 -4.13
CA LEU A 24 12.81 26.49 -5.34
C LEU A 24 12.61 27.89 -5.92
N GLU A 25 13.71 28.53 -6.32
CA GLU A 25 13.68 29.84 -6.99
C GLU A 25 12.96 29.77 -8.35
N VAL A 26 13.13 28.65 -9.05
CA VAL A 26 12.52 28.37 -10.35
C VAL A 26 11.66 27.11 -10.22
N LEU A 27 10.35 27.26 -10.44
CA LEU A 27 9.38 26.17 -10.37
C LEU A 27 8.89 25.82 -11.78
N ASP A 28 9.74 25.15 -12.55
CA ASP A 28 9.39 24.56 -13.86
C ASP A 28 9.45 23.03 -13.83
N GLU A 29 8.90 22.39 -14.85
CA GLU A 29 8.79 20.93 -14.96
C GLU A 29 10.17 20.26 -14.95
N ASP A 30 11.14 20.79 -15.69
CA ASP A 30 12.50 20.23 -15.80
C ASP A 30 13.23 20.28 -14.46
N THR A 31 13.10 21.39 -13.72
CA THR A 31 13.69 21.60 -12.41
C THR A 31 13.09 20.67 -11.38
N ILE A 32 11.75 20.51 -11.37
CA ILE A 32 11.05 19.58 -10.48
C ILE A 32 11.49 18.14 -10.76
N ILE A 33 11.52 17.73 -12.04
CA ILE A 33 11.93 16.37 -12.43
C ILE A 33 13.39 16.13 -12.02
N CYS A 34 14.28 17.09 -12.25
CA CYS A 34 15.69 17.00 -11.88
C CYS A 34 15.88 16.83 -10.36
N GLN A 35 15.15 17.61 -9.55
CA GLN A 35 15.19 17.49 -8.07
C GLN A 35 14.67 16.12 -7.61
N LEU A 36 13.51 15.70 -8.10
CA LEU A 36 12.93 14.40 -7.77
C LEU A 36 13.84 13.25 -8.19
N GLN A 37 14.46 13.32 -9.36
CA GLN A 37 15.39 12.30 -9.84
C GLN A 37 16.64 12.20 -8.96
N LYS A 38 17.26 13.33 -8.60
CA LYS A 38 18.43 13.34 -7.71
C LYS A 38 18.09 12.74 -6.34
N ARG A 39 16.97 13.15 -5.73
CA ARG A 39 16.48 12.59 -4.46
C ARG A 39 16.20 11.09 -4.58
N TYR A 40 15.59 10.64 -5.66
CA TYR A 40 15.27 9.24 -5.89
C TYR A 40 16.52 8.35 -6.01
N VAL A 41 17.59 8.85 -6.66
CA VAL A 41 18.88 8.15 -6.76
C VAL A 41 19.48 7.89 -5.37
N ASP A 42 19.30 8.84 -4.45
CA ASP A 42 19.73 8.72 -3.05
C ASP A 42 18.71 7.99 -2.16
N LEU A 43 17.67 7.37 -2.74
CA LEU A 43 16.57 6.67 -2.06
C LEU A 43 15.71 7.57 -1.15
N LEU A 44 15.75 8.88 -1.36
CA LEU A 44 14.89 9.87 -0.72
C LEU A 44 13.58 9.97 -1.50
N ILE A 45 12.67 9.02 -1.25
CA ILE A 45 11.44 8.89 -2.02
C ILE A 45 10.32 9.89 -1.69
N TYR A 46 10.48 10.60 -0.58
CA TYR A 46 9.50 11.55 -0.07
C TYR A 46 9.99 12.98 -0.28
N THR A 47 9.12 13.82 -0.83
CA THR A 47 9.41 15.24 -1.09
C THR A 47 8.14 16.05 -0.86
N TYR A 48 8.24 17.18 -0.18
CA TYR A 48 7.10 18.06 0.02
C TYR A 48 6.85 18.98 -1.17
N VAL A 49 5.59 19.38 -1.33
CA VAL A 49 5.14 20.48 -2.17
C VAL A 49 4.08 21.25 -1.40
N GLY A 50 4.51 22.18 -0.55
CA GLY A 50 3.59 22.86 0.38
C GLY A 50 2.89 21.83 1.26
N ASP A 51 1.56 21.81 1.35
CA ASP A 51 0.86 20.81 2.19
C ASP A 51 0.77 19.40 1.58
N ILE A 52 1.25 19.21 0.34
CA ILE A 52 1.23 17.92 -0.36
C ILE A 52 2.54 17.17 -0.10
N LEU A 53 2.45 15.85 0.08
CA LEU A 53 3.61 14.96 0.11
C LEU A 53 3.66 14.13 -1.18
N LEU A 54 4.72 14.31 -1.96
CA LEU A 54 5.04 13.43 -3.07
C LEU A 54 5.75 12.18 -2.54
N ALA A 55 5.32 11.02 -3.02
CA ALA A 55 5.90 9.72 -2.71
C ALA A 55 6.21 8.97 -4.01
N LEU A 56 7.48 8.75 -4.29
CA LEU A 56 7.93 7.99 -5.46
C LEU A 56 8.12 6.52 -5.09
N ASN A 57 7.54 5.60 -5.86
CA ASN A 57 7.66 4.18 -5.56
C ASN A 57 9.12 3.70 -5.73
N PRO A 58 9.81 3.22 -4.67
CA PRO A 58 11.19 2.74 -4.78
C PRO A 58 11.31 1.38 -5.47
N PHE A 59 10.21 0.63 -5.63
CA PHE A 59 10.21 -0.79 -6.06
C PHE A 59 11.12 -1.71 -5.23
N GLN A 60 11.46 -1.29 -4.00
CA GLN A 60 12.23 -2.06 -3.04
C GLN A 60 11.85 -1.67 -1.60
N ASN A 61 12.19 -2.54 -0.66
CA ASN A 61 11.96 -2.27 0.75
C ASN A 61 13.02 -1.30 1.30
N LEU A 62 12.56 -0.25 1.98
CA LEU A 62 13.41 0.71 2.67
C LEU A 62 13.24 0.57 4.19
N SER A 63 14.34 0.67 4.93
CA SER A 63 14.36 0.54 6.40
C SER A 63 13.92 1.80 7.15
N ILE A 64 12.99 2.57 6.58
CA ILE A 64 12.54 3.89 7.09
C ILE A 64 11.18 3.84 7.81
N TYR A 65 10.57 2.66 7.93
CA TYR A 65 9.23 2.47 8.51
C TYR A 65 9.23 1.78 9.88
N SER A 66 10.39 1.71 10.53
CA SER A 66 10.51 1.03 11.82
C SER A 66 9.78 1.81 12.94
N PRO A 67 9.43 1.17 14.07
CA PRO A 67 8.87 1.87 15.22
C PRO A 67 9.78 2.99 15.78
N GLN A 68 11.10 2.92 15.51
CA GLN A 68 12.03 3.98 15.88
C GLN A 68 11.81 5.22 15.01
N PHE A 69 11.66 5.03 13.69
CA PHE A 69 11.28 6.12 12.78
C PHE A 69 9.91 6.71 13.13
N SER A 70 8.94 5.87 13.48
CA SER A 70 7.64 6.35 13.96
C SER A 70 7.76 7.30 15.17
N ARG A 71 8.71 7.07 16.08
CA ARG A 71 8.95 7.98 17.22
C ARG A 71 9.65 9.27 16.81
N LEU A 72 10.51 9.23 15.80
CA LEU A 72 11.21 10.41 15.30
C LEU A 72 10.24 11.50 14.82
N TYR A 73 9.12 11.10 14.22
CA TYR A 73 8.11 12.00 13.66
C TYR A 73 6.98 12.37 14.64
N HIS A 74 6.98 11.84 15.86
CA HIS A 74 5.87 12.06 16.78
C HIS A 74 5.95 13.43 17.48
N GLY A 75 4.96 14.30 17.27
CA GLY A 75 4.82 15.58 17.98
C GLY A 75 5.94 16.57 17.67
N VAL A 76 6.65 16.38 16.57
CA VAL A 76 7.75 17.24 16.12
C VAL A 76 7.28 18.17 15.02
N LYS A 77 7.93 19.34 14.90
CA LYS A 77 7.65 20.26 13.81
C LYS A 77 8.10 19.64 12.49
N ARG A 78 7.35 19.91 11.43
CA ARG A 78 7.65 19.44 10.07
C ARG A 78 9.07 19.75 9.61
N ALA A 79 9.59 20.95 9.92
CA ALA A 79 10.94 21.35 9.54
C ALA A 79 12.06 20.66 10.36
N SER A 80 11.73 19.88 11.39
CA SER A 80 12.71 19.22 12.25
C SER A 80 13.25 17.91 11.68
N ASN A 81 12.58 17.31 10.71
CA ASN A 81 12.98 16.05 10.09
C ASN A 81 12.73 16.10 8.58
N PRO A 82 13.39 15.23 7.78
CA PRO A 82 13.14 15.11 6.35
C PRO A 82 11.68 14.74 6.03
N PRO A 83 11.23 14.95 4.79
CA PRO A 83 9.89 14.58 4.35
C PRO A 83 9.62 13.09 4.56
N HIS A 84 8.47 12.79 5.14
CA HIS A 84 8.07 11.42 5.39
C HIS A 84 6.57 11.28 5.57
N ILE A 85 6.04 10.11 5.22
CA ILE A 85 4.61 9.82 5.36
C ILE A 85 4.13 9.86 6.82
N PHE A 86 5.00 9.50 7.77
CA PHE A 86 4.71 9.60 9.20
C PHE A 86 4.57 11.05 9.67
N ALA A 87 5.30 12.00 9.07
CA ALA A 87 5.12 13.41 9.38
C ALA A 87 3.73 13.91 8.97
N SER A 88 3.24 13.51 7.79
CA SER A 88 1.88 13.85 7.33
C SER A 88 0.81 13.23 8.22
N ALA A 89 1.01 11.98 8.65
CA ALA A 89 0.10 11.29 9.55
C ALA A 89 0.11 11.89 10.97
N ASP A 90 1.27 12.24 11.53
CA ASP A 90 1.37 12.92 12.83
C ASP A 90 0.74 14.31 12.75
N ALA A 91 0.99 15.10 11.69
CA ALA A 91 0.36 16.41 11.51
C ALA A 91 -1.17 16.32 11.55
N ALA A 92 -1.77 15.38 10.81
CA ALA A 92 -3.21 15.13 10.86
C ALA A 92 -3.66 14.72 12.28
N TYR A 93 -2.94 13.81 12.93
CA TYR A 93 -3.27 13.37 14.29
C TYR A 93 -3.22 14.52 15.31
N GLN A 94 -2.17 15.35 15.28
CA GLN A 94 -2.02 16.49 16.19
C GLN A 94 -3.12 17.53 15.94
N CYS A 95 -3.46 17.82 14.67
CA CYS A 95 -4.57 18.71 14.33
C CYS A 95 -5.91 18.18 14.85
N MET A 96 -6.18 16.89 14.69
CA MET A 96 -7.39 16.25 15.20
C MET A 96 -7.52 16.42 16.72
N VAL A 97 -6.46 16.08 17.47
CA VAL A 97 -6.46 16.16 18.94
C VAL A 97 -6.51 17.61 19.43
N THR A 98 -5.75 18.51 18.83
CA THR A 98 -5.65 19.91 19.26
C THR A 98 -6.93 20.69 18.98
N PHE A 99 -7.50 20.52 17.78
CA PHE A 99 -8.65 21.31 17.34
C PHE A 99 -9.99 20.60 17.51
N SER A 100 -10.00 19.34 17.95
CA SER A 100 -11.21 18.51 18.04
C SER A 100 -12.01 18.49 16.72
N LYS A 101 -11.30 18.35 15.60
CA LYS A 101 -11.88 18.34 14.25
C LYS A 101 -11.41 17.13 13.46
N ASP A 102 -12.33 16.49 12.75
CA ASP A 102 -12.01 15.37 11.86
C ASP A 102 -11.03 15.80 10.76
N GLN A 103 -10.14 14.87 10.38
CA GLN A 103 -9.12 15.08 9.37
C GLN A 103 -9.29 14.08 8.24
N CYS A 104 -8.86 14.46 7.04
CA CYS A 104 -8.92 13.61 5.85
C CYS A 104 -7.56 13.60 5.17
N ILE A 105 -7.04 12.40 4.90
CA ILE A 105 -5.84 12.21 4.08
C ILE A 105 -6.27 11.57 2.77
N VAL A 106 -6.03 12.25 1.65
CA VAL A 106 -6.36 11.77 0.31
C VAL A 106 -5.07 11.29 -0.36
N ILE A 107 -5.06 10.03 -0.80
CA ILE A 107 -3.89 9.40 -1.44
C ILE A 107 -4.21 9.16 -2.91
N GLY A 108 -3.65 10.02 -3.78
CA GLY A 108 -3.81 9.95 -5.23
C GLY A 108 -2.64 9.25 -5.93
N GLY A 109 -2.84 8.85 -7.19
CA GLY A 109 -1.79 8.32 -8.06
C GLY A 109 -2.27 7.21 -9.00
N GLU A 110 -1.45 6.91 -10.01
CA GLU A 110 -1.72 5.86 -11.01
C GLU A 110 -1.63 4.44 -10.42
N SER A 111 -2.06 3.42 -11.17
CA SER A 111 -1.93 2.03 -10.74
C SER A 111 -0.45 1.68 -10.55
N GLY A 112 -0.11 1.07 -9.41
CA GLY A 112 1.28 0.72 -9.07
C GLY A 112 2.09 1.85 -8.43
N SER A 113 1.53 3.05 -8.22
CA SER A 113 2.27 4.18 -7.62
C SER A 113 2.57 4.06 -6.12
N GLY A 114 2.07 3.03 -5.42
CA GLY A 114 2.29 2.84 -3.98
C GLY A 114 1.18 3.37 -3.05
N LYS A 115 -0.02 3.67 -3.58
CA LYS A 115 -1.17 4.15 -2.78
C LYS A 115 -1.52 3.23 -1.61
N THR A 116 -1.61 1.93 -1.88
CA THR A 116 -2.01 0.92 -0.89
C THR A 116 -0.99 0.82 0.24
N GLU A 117 0.31 0.78 -0.09
CA GLU A 117 1.39 0.78 0.89
C GLU A 117 1.40 2.07 1.73
N SER A 118 1.19 3.21 1.07
CA SER A 118 1.10 4.51 1.76
C SER A 118 -0.07 4.54 2.76
N ALA A 119 -1.24 4.05 2.35
CA ALA A 119 -2.40 3.92 3.24
C ALA A 119 -2.08 3.00 4.43
N HIS A 120 -1.46 1.84 4.19
CA HIS A 120 -1.05 0.91 5.24
C HIS A 120 -0.12 1.57 6.26
N LEU A 121 0.90 2.29 5.79
CA LEU A 121 1.87 2.99 6.65
C LEU A 121 1.22 4.08 7.49
N ILE A 122 0.29 4.85 6.93
CA ILE A 122 -0.47 5.86 7.67
C ILE A 122 -1.28 5.20 8.79
N VAL A 123 -1.99 4.12 8.50
CA VAL A 123 -2.80 3.39 9.49
C VAL A 123 -1.93 2.80 10.60
N GLN A 124 -0.81 2.20 10.22
CA GLN A 124 0.17 1.69 11.17
C GLN A 124 0.67 2.78 12.11
N HIS A 125 0.99 3.96 11.57
CA HIS A 125 1.47 5.10 12.33
C HIS A 125 0.38 5.68 13.24
N LEU A 126 -0.81 5.94 12.72
CA LEU A 126 -1.95 6.45 13.50
C LEU A 126 -2.35 5.49 14.64
N THR A 127 -2.24 4.18 14.40
CA THR A 127 -2.50 3.18 15.44
C THR A 127 -1.43 3.18 16.53
N PHE A 128 -0.18 3.47 16.15
CA PHE A 128 0.93 3.67 17.10
C PHE A 128 0.73 4.94 17.94
N LEU A 129 0.39 6.06 17.28
CA LEU A 129 0.16 7.36 17.93
C LEU A 129 -1.02 7.32 18.89
N GLY A 130 -2.14 6.74 18.46
CA GLY A 130 -3.34 6.65 19.26
C GLY A 130 -3.27 5.60 20.38
N LYS A 131 -2.07 5.13 20.74
CA LYS A 131 -1.78 4.22 21.86
C LYS A 131 -2.90 3.20 22.04
N ALA A 132 -3.19 2.41 21.01
CA ALA A 132 -4.24 1.41 21.10
C ALA A 132 -3.93 0.48 22.30
N ASN A 133 -4.54 0.75 23.46
CA ASN A 133 -4.28 0.06 24.73
C ASN A 133 -4.60 -1.44 24.61
N ASN A 134 -5.37 -1.79 23.58
CA ASN A 134 -5.73 -3.15 23.23
C ASN A 134 -4.94 -3.61 22.01
N HIS A 135 -3.94 -4.48 22.23
CA HIS A 135 -3.16 -5.13 21.17
C HIS A 135 -4.07 -5.81 20.14
N THR A 136 -5.16 -6.42 20.60
CA THR A 136 -6.14 -7.10 19.74
C THR A 136 -6.84 -6.12 18.80
N LEU A 137 -7.15 -4.89 19.23
CA LEU A 137 -7.77 -3.89 18.36
C LEU A 137 -6.82 -3.44 17.25
N ARG A 138 -5.55 -3.16 17.60
CA ARG A 138 -4.51 -2.81 16.64
C ARG A 138 -4.34 -3.91 15.60
N GLU A 139 -4.24 -5.15 16.06
CA GLU A 139 -4.05 -6.31 15.18
C GLU A 139 -5.25 -6.49 14.25
N LYS A 140 -6.48 -6.38 14.76
CA LYS A 140 -7.69 -6.40 13.93
C LYS A 140 -7.68 -5.34 12.84
N ILE A 141 -7.38 -4.09 13.18
CA ILE A 141 -7.35 -2.97 12.21
C ILE A 141 -6.34 -3.26 11.09
N LEU A 142 -5.14 -3.74 11.42
CA LEU A 142 -4.11 -4.04 10.43
C LEU A 142 -4.46 -5.26 9.56
N GLN A 143 -5.07 -6.30 10.13
CA GLN A 143 -5.43 -7.52 9.39
C GLN A 143 -6.61 -7.35 8.44
N VAL A 144 -7.53 -6.42 8.72
CA VAL A 144 -8.67 -6.17 7.82
C VAL A 144 -8.20 -5.77 6.43
N ASN A 145 -7.13 -4.97 6.29
CA ASN A 145 -6.61 -4.58 4.98
C ASN A 145 -6.18 -5.79 4.14
N SER A 146 -5.39 -6.71 4.73
CA SER A 146 -4.97 -7.95 4.08
C SER A 146 -6.18 -8.77 3.60
N LEU A 147 -7.23 -8.83 4.42
CA LEU A 147 -8.47 -9.51 4.06
C LEU A 147 -9.14 -8.83 2.86
N VAL A 148 -9.40 -7.52 2.90
CA VAL A 148 -10.09 -6.85 1.79
C VAL A 148 -9.26 -6.89 0.50
N GLU A 149 -7.93 -6.89 0.60
CA GLU A 149 -7.04 -7.03 -0.56
C GLU A 149 -7.15 -8.40 -1.23
N ALA A 150 -7.22 -9.50 -0.46
CA ALA A 150 -7.42 -10.81 -1.06
C ALA A 150 -8.73 -10.86 -1.90
N PHE A 151 -9.79 -10.21 -1.43
CA PHE A 151 -11.10 -10.22 -2.09
C PHE A 151 -11.27 -9.14 -3.17
N GLY A 152 -10.52 -8.05 -3.11
CA GLY A 152 -10.72 -6.88 -3.97
C GLY A 152 -9.52 -6.50 -4.84
N ASN A 153 -8.37 -7.15 -4.68
CA ASN A 153 -7.22 -6.95 -5.56
C ASN A 153 -7.07 -8.11 -6.56
N ALA A 154 -6.47 -7.78 -7.71
CA ALA A 154 -6.18 -8.73 -8.76
C ALA A 154 -4.89 -8.37 -9.51
N CYS A 155 -4.30 -9.37 -10.16
CA CYS A 155 -3.19 -9.14 -11.08
C CYS A 155 -3.73 -8.61 -12.41
N THR A 156 -3.13 -7.50 -12.86
CA THR A 156 -3.41 -6.77 -14.10
C THR A 156 -2.13 -6.72 -14.94
N ALA A 157 -2.21 -6.23 -16.17
CA ALA A 157 -1.03 -6.16 -17.06
C ALA A 157 0.15 -5.35 -16.51
N ILE A 158 -0.11 -4.39 -15.61
CA ILE A 158 0.88 -3.42 -15.10
C ILE A 158 1.13 -3.53 -13.59
N ASN A 159 0.30 -4.27 -12.86
CA ASN A 159 0.39 -4.38 -11.41
C ASN A 159 -0.19 -5.71 -10.94
N ASP A 160 0.63 -6.50 -10.25
CA ASP A 160 0.27 -7.83 -9.75
C ASP A 160 -0.70 -7.80 -8.57
N ASN A 161 -0.82 -6.67 -7.86
CA ASN A 161 -1.71 -6.49 -6.72
C ASN A 161 -2.55 -5.21 -6.87
N SER A 162 -3.19 -5.04 -8.04
CA SER A 162 -4.03 -3.87 -8.32
C SER A 162 -5.32 -3.92 -7.52
N SER A 163 -5.57 -2.92 -6.68
CA SER A 163 -6.91 -2.72 -6.09
C SER A 163 -7.93 -2.41 -7.19
N ARG A 164 -9.02 -3.18 -7.20
CA ARG A 164 -10.13 -3.03 -8.18
C ARG A 164 -11.39 -2.46 -7.52
N PHE A 165 -11.18 -1.63 -6.50
CA PHE A 165 -12.18 -0.93 -5.72
C PHE A 165 -11.52 0.27 -5.02
N GLY A 166 -12.31 1.30 -4.76
CA GLY A 166 -11.95 2.38 -3.86
C GLY A 166 -12.12 1.97 -2.41
N LYS A 167 -11.24 2.46 -1.53
CA LYS A 167 -11.27 2.24 -0.09
C LYS A 167 -11.37 3.58 0.62
N TYR A 168 -12.31 3.70 1.54
CA TYR A 168 -12.35 4.76 2.54
C TYR A 168 -12.20 4.12 3.91
N LEU A 169 -11.14 4.49 4.61
CA LEU A 169 -10.85 3.99 5.95
C LEU A 169 -11.01 5.13 6.93
N GLU A 170 -11.92 4.97 7.88
CA GLU A 170 -12.14 5.90 8.97
C GLU A 170 -11.52 5.31 10.23
N MET A 171 -10.56 6.02 10.81
CA MET A 171 -10.05 5.70 12.15
C MET A 171 -10.74 6.61 13.16
N MET A 172 -11.32 6.01 14.19
CA MET A 172 -12.06 6.71 15.24
C MET A 172 -11.19 6.83 16.48
N PHE A 173 -11.17 8.02 17.08
CA PHE A 173 -10.35 8.32 18.26
C PHE A 173 -11.19 8.93 19.38
N THR A 174 -10.75 8.76 20.62
CA THR A 174 -11.27 9.51 21.76
C THR A 174 -10.83 10.98 21.67
N PRO A 175 -11.47 11.89 22.42
CA PRO A 175 -10.99 13.27 22.56
C PRO A 175 -9.54 13.37 23.09
N THR A 176 -9.08 12.36 23.83
CA THR A 176 -7.71 12.24 24.33
C THR A 176 -6.73 11.64 23.31
N GLY A 177 -7.20 11.36 22.09
CA GLY A 177 -6.40 10.83 20.98
C GLY A 177 -6.19 9.31 20.99
N ALA A 178 -6.90 8.54 21.82
CA ALA A 178 -6.76 7.09 21.86
C ALA A 178 -7.61 6.41 20.76
N VAL A 179 -7.10 5.37 20.10
CA VAL A 179 -7.85 4.64 19.06
C VAL A 179 -9.04 3.90 19.66
N MET A 180 -10.24 4.18 19.16
CA MET A 180 -11.49 3.51 19.53
C MET A 180 -11.86 2.38 18.56
N GLY A 181 -11.53 2.55 17.29
CA GLY A 181 -11.82 1.57 16.25
C GLY A 181 -11.56 2.09 14.85
N ALA A 182 -11.91 1.28 13.85
CA ALA A 182 -11.86 1.70 12.46
C ALA A 182 -13.06 1.15 11.67
N ARG A 183 -13.46 1.86 10.62
CA ARG A 183 -14.48 1.43 9.65
C ARG A 183 -13.89 1.49 8.25
N ILE A 184 -14.10 0.45 7.47
CA ILE A 184 -13.74 0.43 6.04
C ILE A 184 -15.04 0.49 5.24
N SER A 185 -15.08 1.37 4.25
CA SER A 185 -16.10 1.42 3.23
C SER A 185 -15.47 1.26 1.85
N GLU A 186 -16.10 0.41 1.05
CA GLU A 186 -15.71 0.05 -0.30
C GLU A 186 -16.56 0.80 -1.32
N TYR A 187 -15.94 1.20 -2.42
CA TYR A 187 -16.63 1.88 -3.52
C TYR A 187 -16.23 1.26 -4.85
N LEU A 188 -17.20 1.11 -5.75
CA LEU A 188 -16.96 0.75 -7.15
C LEU A 188 -16.11 -0.52 -7.34
N LEU A 189 -16.40 -1.58 -6.58
CA LEU A 189 -15.79 -2.89 -6.82
C LEU A 189 -16.08 -3.33 -8.27
N GLU A 190 -15.03 -3.72 -9.00
CA GLU A 190 -15.12 -4.19 -10.38
C GLU A 190 -15.75 -5.59 -10.45
N LYS A 191 -17.05 -5.68 -10.18
CA LYS A 191 -17.80 -6.96 -10.12
C LYS A 191 -17.74 -7.74 -11.43
N SER A 192 -17.62 -7.06 -12.57
CA SER A 192 -17.46 -7.69 -13.89
C SER A 192 -16.23 -8.60 -13.97
N ARG A 193 -15.16 -8.30 -13.21
CA ARG A 193 -13.94 -9.12 -13.16
C ARG A 193 -14.20 -10.55 -12.73
N VAL A 194 -15.25 -10.81 -11.95
CA VAL A 194 -15.60 -12.17 -11.52
C VAL A 194 -15.91 -13.07 -12.72
N ILE A 195 -16.54 -12.54 -13.76
CA ILE A 195 -17.01 -13.34 -14.90
C ILE A 195 -16.13 -13.19 -16.15
N LYS A 196 -15.32 -12.14 -16.24
CA LYS A 196 -14.48 -11.85 -17.41
C LYS A 196 -13.24 -11.06 -17.02
N GLN A 197 -12.09 -11.50 -17.50
CA GLN A 197 -10.81 -10.82 -17.35
C GLN A 197 -10.27 -10.44 -18.73
N ALA A 198 -9.47 -9.37 -18.82
CA ALA A 198 -8.74 -9.07 -20.03
C ALA A 198 -7.59 -10.08 -20.23
N VAL A 199 -7.09 -10.19 -21.46
CA VAL A 199 -5.98 -11.10 -21.80
C VAL A 199 -4.76 -10.75 -20.95
N GLY A 200 -4.18 -11.77 -20.29
CA GLY A 200 -3.02 -11.61 -19.41
C GLY A 200 -3.37 -11.17 -17.98
N GLU A 201 -4.63 -10.84 -17.67
CA GLU A 201 -5.06 -10.51 -16.32
C GLU A 201 -5.64 -11.71 -15.58
N LYS A 202 -5.72 -11.60 -14.25
CA LYS A 202 -6.31 -12.61 -13.37
C LYS A 202 -7.60 -12.11 -12.73
N ASN A 203 -8.36 -13.06 -12.19
CA ASN A 203 -9.49 -12.75 -11.31
C ASN A 203 -8.96 -12.27 -9.93
N PHE A 204 -9.86 -12.01 -8.99
CA PHE A 204 -9.49 -11.67 -7.61
C PHE A 204 -8.63 -12.76 -6.97
N HIS A 205 -7.65 -12.34 -6.19
CA HIS A 205 -6.65 -13.25 -5.59
C HIS A 205 -7.28 -14.37 -4.76
N ILE A 206 -8.35 -14.07 -4.04
CA ILE A 206 -9.04 -15.02 -3.16
C ILE A 206 -9.46 -16.31 -3.88
N PHE A 207 -9.84 -16.24 -5.16
CA PHE A 207 -10.23 -17.44 -5.89
C PHE A 207 -9.05 -18.40 -6.07
N TYR A 208 -7.85 -17.88 -6.32
CA TYR A 208 -6.64 -18.68 -6.45
C TYR A 208 -6.17 -19.20 -5.08
N TYR A 209 -6.27 -18.37 -4.04
CA TYR A 209 -5.89 -18.76 -2.67
C TYR A 209 -6.78 -19.89 -2.14
N ILE A 210 -8.10 -19.75 -2.24
CA ILE A 210 -9.06 -20.79 -1.81
C ILE A 210 -8.79 -22.09 -2.56
N TYR A 211 -8.60 -22.03 -3.89
CA TYR A 211 -8.38 -23.24 -4.67
C TYR A 211 -7.09 -23.97 -4.27
N ALA A 212 -5.97 -23.24 -4.19
CA ALA A 212 -4.69 -23.80 -3.78
C ALA A 212 -4.75 -24.37 -2.35
N GLY A 213 -5.39 -23.64 -1.44
CA GLY A 213 -5.62 -24.07 -0.06
C GLY A 213 -6.40 -25.39 0.01
N LEU A 214 -7.56 -25.45 -0.65
CA LEU A 214 -8.41 -26.64 -0.67
C LEU A 214 -7.74 -27.82 -1.39
N TYR A 215 -6.96 -27.57 -2.45
CA TYR A 215 -6.16 -28.59 -3.13
C TYR A 215 -5.19 -29.26 -2.16
N HIS A 216 -4.33 -28.48 -1.49
CA HIS A 216 -3.35 -29.01 -0.55
C HIS A 216 -3.98 -29.64 0.70
N GLN A 217 -5.15 -29.18 1.11
CA GLN A 217 -5.91 -29.77 2.22
C GLN A 217 -6.72 -31.01 1.81
N LYS A 218 -6.71 -31.40 0.53
CA LYS A 218 -7.51 -32.50 -0.05
C LYS A 218 -9.02 -32.34 0.17
N LYS A 219 -9.50 -31.10 0.12
CA LYS A 219 -10.91 -30.72 0.37
C LYS A 219 -11.67 -30.23 -0.86
N LEU A 220 -11.07 -30.24 -2.05
CA LEU A 220 -11.75 -29.77 -3.27
C LEU A 220 -13.09 -30.48 -3.53
N SER A 221 -13.17 -31.78 -3.27
CA SER A 221 -14.37 -32.59 -3.46
C SER A 221 -15.53 -32.17 -2.55
N GLU A 222 -15.24 -31.76 -1.31
CA GLU A 222 -16.24 -31.23 -0.36
C GLU A 222 -16.96 -29.99 -0.93
N PHE A 223 -16.24 -29.19 -1.71
CA PHE A 223 -16.74 -27.96 -2.34
C PHE A 223 -17.11 -28.14 -3.82
N ARG A 224 -17.13 -29.38 -4.33
CA ARG A 224 -17.44 -29.72 -5.73
C ARG A 224 -16.53 -29.01 -6.75
N LEU A 225 -15.27 -28.79 -6.39
CA LEU A 225 -14.26 -28.22 -7.29
C LEU A 225 -13.48 -29.36 -7.98
N PRO A 226 -13.23 -29.28 -9.30
CA PRO A 226 -12.45 -30.29 -10.01
C PRO A 226 -10.97 -30.25 -9.60
N GLU A 227 -10.22 -31.34 -9.73
CA GLU A 227 -8.77 -31.30 -9.46
C GLU A 227 -7.96 -30.94 -10.71
N GLU A 228 -8.35 -31.50 -11.86
CA GLU A 228 -7.58 -31.42 -13.10
C GLU A 228 -7.95 -30.22 -13.99
N LYS A 229 -9.10 -29.59 -13.73
CA LYS A 229 -9.63 -28.51 -14.57
C LYS A 229 -9.99 -27.29 -13.73
N PRO A 230 -9.43 -26.10 -14.05
CA PRO A 230 -9.78 -24.91 -13.32
C PRO A 230 -11.21 -24.49 -13.69
N PRO A 231 -11.99 -23.95 -12.73
CA PRO A 231 -13.29 -23.37 -13.01
C PRO A 231 -13.20 -22.24 -14.03
N ARG A 232 -14.24 -22.08 -14.84
CA ARG A 232 -14.28 -21.12 -15.96
C ARG A 232 -13.88 -19.70 -15.59
N TYR A 233 -14.20 -19.25 -14.38
CA TYR A 233 -13.97 -17.88 -13.91
C TYR A 233 -12.52 -17.62 -13.46
N ILE A 234 -11.69 -18.65 -13.31
CA ILE A 234 -10.25 -18.49 -13.07
C ILE A 234 -9.39 -19.13 -14.16
N ALA A 235 -9.99 -19.89 -15.07
CA ALA A 235 -9.31 -20.48 -16.22
C ALA A 235 -8.75 -19.37 -17.12
N ASP A 236 -7.50 -19.55 -17.56
CA ASP A 236 -6.87 -18.68 -18.54
C ASP A 236 -6.65 -19.43 -19.86
N GLU A 237 -6.32 -18.68 -20.91
CA GLU A 237 -6.01 -19.25 -22.23
C GLU A 237 -4.70 -20.04 -22.24
N THR A 238 -3.85 -19.88 -21.22
CA THR A 238 -2.53 -20.51 -21.15
C THR A 238 -2.57 -21.94 -20.60
N GLY A 239 -3.65 -22.32 -19.92
CA GLY A 239 -3.80 -23.60 -19.25
C GLY A 239 -2.89 -23.77 -18.02
N ARG A 240 -2.15 -22.73 -17.61
CA ARG A 240 -1.16 -22.82 -16.51
C ARG A 240 -1.76 -22.67 -15.12
N VAL A 241 -3.04 -22.32 -15.01
CA VAL A 241 -3.70 -22.03 -13.73
C VAL A 241 -3.59 -23.18 -12.74
N ILE A 242 -3.80 -24.43 -13.18
CA ILE A 242 -3.68 -25.62 -12.30
C ILE A 242 -2.24 -25.83 -11.86
N HIS A 243 -1.28 -25.69 -12.77
CA HIS A 243 0.13 -25.75 -12.41
C HIS A 243 0.47 -24.66 -11.38
N ASP A 244 0.03 -23.42 -11.57
CA ASP A 244 0.21 -22.33 -10.62
C ASP A 244 -0.40 -22.65 -9.25
N ILE A 245 -1.64 -23.15 -9.22
CA ILE A 245 -2.37 -23.53 -8.00
C ILE A 245 -1.64 -24.63 -7.21
N THR A 246 -1.05 -25.61 -7.90
CA THR A 246 -0.41 -26.79 -7.28
C THR A 246 1.05 -26.53 -6.89
N SER A 247 1.75 -25.65 -7.60
CA SER A 247 3.19 -25.41 -7.40
C SER A 247 3.52 -24.14 -6.61
N LYS A 248 2.69 -23.10 -6.68
CA LYS A 248 2.99 -21.81 -6.03
C LYS A 248 2.67 -21.87 -4.54
N GLU A 249 3.72 -22.09 -3.75
CA GLU A 249 3.64 -22.06 -2.29
C GLU A 249 3.07 -20.74 -1.76
N SER A 250 3.27 -19.63 -2.48
CA SER A 250 2.71 -18.32 -2.12
C SER A 250 1.19 -18.34 -2.00
N TYR A 251 0.46 -19.01 -2.89
CA TYR A 251 -1.01 -19.07 -2.83
C TYR A 251 -1.49 -19.84 -1.62
N ARG A 252 -0.80 -20.93 -1.27
CA ARG A 252 -1.07 -21.69 -0.05
C ARG A 252 -0.82 -20.85 1.20
N ARG A 253 0.33 -20.19 1.30
CA ARG A 253 0.67 -19.33 2.46
C ARG A 253 -0.34 -18.19 2.61
N GLN A 254 -0.78 -17.59 1.49
CA GLN A 254 -1.82 -16.56 1.52
C GLN A 254 -3.18 -17.10 1.96
N PHE A 255 -3.56 -18.31 1.55
CA PHE A 255 -4.76 -18.94 2.07
C PHE A 255 -4.72 -19.14 3.59
N GLU A 256 -3.62 -19.68 4.11
CA GLU A 256 -3.41 -19.88 5.55
C GLU A 256 -3.44 -18.53 6.30
N ALA A 257 -2.80 -17.50 5.74
CA ALA A 257 -2.82 -16.14 6.29
C ALA A 257 -4.25 -15.57 6.33
N ILE A 258 -5.06 -15.75 5.28
CA ILE A 258 -6.45 -15.29 5.23
C ILE A 258 -7.33 -16.05 6.23
N GLN A 259 -7.16 -17.36 6.38
CA GLN A 259 -7.84 -18.13 7.43
C GLN A 259 -7.48 -17.62 8.83
N HIS A 260 -6.22 -17.24 9.05
CA HIS A 260 -5.79 -16.63 10.30
C HIS A 260 -6.40 -15.23 10.50
N CYS A 261 -6.46 -14.40 9.45
CA CYS A 261 -7.13 -13.10 9.47
C CYS A 261 -8.60 -13.22 9.91
N PHE A 262 -9.34 -14.17 9.34
CA PHE A 262 -10.74 -14.43 9.71
C PHE A 262 -10.88 -14.68 11.23
N LYS A 263 -10.00 -15.50 11.82
CA LYS A 263 -9.99 -15.78 13.26
C LYS A 263 -9.68 -14.53 14.10
N ILE A 264 -8.65 -13.76 13.72
CA ILE A 264 -8.27 -12.53 14.44
C ILE A 264 -9.42 -11.53 14.42
N ILE A 265 -10.05 -11.33 13.26
CA ILE A 265 -11.12 -10.34 13.09
C ILE A 265 -12.37 -10.76 13.88
N GLY A 266 -12.60 -12.06 14.01
CA GLY A 266 -13.65 -12.64 14.85
C GLY A 266 -14.77 -13.34 14.07
N PHE A 267 -14.48 -13.80 12.84
CA PHE A 267 -15.41 -14.66 12.10
C PHE A 267 -15.48 -16.03 12.77
N THR A 268 -16.69 -16.56 12.91
CA THR A 268 -16.95 -17.85 13.53
C THR A 268 -17.01 -18.96 12.48
N ASP A 269 -16.67 -20.18 12.88
CA ASP A 269 -16.82 -21.38 12.03
C ASP A 269 -18.29 -21.84 11.88
N LYS A 270 -19.23 -21.13 12.51
CA LYS A 270 -20.68 -21.36 12.49
C LYS A 270 -21.37 -20.37 11.57
#